data_AF-A0A7Y1XYK6-F1
#
_entry.id   AF-A0A7Y1XYK6-F1
#
_cell.length_a   1.000
_cell.length_b   1.000
_cell.length_c   1.000
_cell.angle_alpha   90.00
_cell.angle_beta   90.00
_cell.angle_gamma   90.00
#
_symmetry.space_group_name_H-M   'P 1'
#
loop_
_entity.id
_entity.type
_entity.pdbx_description
1 polymer ?
#
loop_
_entity_poly.entity_id
_entity_poly.type
_entity_poly.pdbx_seq_one_letter_code
_entity_poly.pdbx_strand_id
1 'polypeptide(L)'
;MTISTNTIRTVLLILLSMSIGCTTSKSLMKDGFKYEEAGMYEDAVKAYKASLARKMTNVESRTGLRNAGQRVLDDMLDEFNRSSILGRMKEAVYSFQIAEDFKKEVKKYGVDLDIPDHYFMTYTQLENNYLDDLYEEGLAYLDEEDFDQARTRFDEIMGLDADYKDVHILQNTAILEPKYRRAQNFMDAGQYRDAYREYLSIIN
;
A
#
# COMPACT_ATOMS: atom_id res chain seq x y z
N MET A 1 -52.49 18.44 -31.21
CA MET A 1 -51.12 18.28 -31.72
C MET A 1 -50.55 16.99 -31.18
N THR A 2 -50.60 15.91 -31.96
CA THR A 2 -50.03 14.61 -31.59
C THR A 2 -48.55 14.61 -31.95
N ILE A 3 -47.68 14.58 -30.93
CA ILE A 3 -46.24 14.45 -31.12
C ILE A 3 -45.99 13.01 -31.59
N SER A 4 -45.38 12.84 -32.76
CA SER A 4 -45.10 11.52 -33.35
C SER A 4 -44.08 10.76 -32.50
N THR A 5 -44.31 9.47 -32.26
CA THR A 5 -43.39 8.58 -31.52
C THR A 5 -41.99 8.55 -32.14
N ASN A 6 -41.88 8.80 -33.45
CA ASN A 6 -40.59 8.96 -34.13
C ASN A 6 -39.88 10.25 -33.70
N THR A 7 -40.58 11.38 -33.52
CA THR A 7 -39.95 12.62 -33.03
C THR A 7 -39.43 12.49 -31.60
N ILE A 8 -40.11 11.72 -30.74
CA ILE A 8 -39.64 11.42 -29.38
C ILE A 8 -38.39 10.52 -29.41
N ARG A 9 -38.36 9.49 -30.28
CA ARG A 9 -37.18 8.62 -30.47
C ARG A 9 -35.96 9.37 -31.03
N THR A 10 -36.16 10.28 -31.98
CA THR A 10 -35.05 11.07 -32.56
C THR A 10 -34.50 12.08 -31.55
N VAL A 11 -35.37 12.71 -30.74
CA VAL A 11 -34.94 13.59 -29.64
C VAL A 11 -34.20 12.81 -28.55
N LEU A 12 -34.64 11.60 -28.21
CA LEU A 12 -33.94 10.74 -27.24
C LEU A 12 -32.54 10.31 -27.72
N LEU A 13 -32.38 10.04 -29.02
CA LEU A 13 -31.10 9.68 -29.65
C LEU A 13 -30.13 10.87 -29.76
N ILE A 14 -30.64 12.10 -29.88
CA ILE A 14 -29.83 13.34 -29.90
C ILE A 14 -29.46 13.78 -28.46
N LEU A 15 -30.33 13.54 -27.47
CA LEU A 15 -30.00 13.82 -26.06
C LEU A 15 -28.96 12.83 -25.51
N LEU A 16 -28.91 11.60 -26.03
CA LEU A 16 -27.97 10.56 -25.61
C LEU A 16 -26.56 10.73 -26.23
N SER A 17 -26.41 11.55 -27.27
CA SER A 17 -25.11 11.78 -27.94
C SER A 17 -24.29 12.94 -27.34
N MET A 18 -24.87 13.74 -26.43
CA MET A 18 -24.20 14.90 -25.81
C MET A 18 -23.36 14.57 -24.56
N SER A 19 -23.30 13.31 -24.10
CA SER A 19 -22.56 12.94 -22.89
C SER A 19 -21.15 12.41 -23.13
N ILE A 20 -20.66 12.39 -24.37
CA ILE A 20 -19.24 12.11 -24.65
C ILE A 20 -18.46 13.43 -24.60
N GLY A 21 -18.46 14.06 -23.42
CA GLY A 21 -17.50 15.12 -23.14
C GLY A 21 -16.11 14.50 -23.19
N CYS A 22 -15.37 14.72 -24.28
CA CYS A 22 -13.99 14.27 -24.36
C CYS A 22 -13.21 14.98 -23.24
N THR A 23 -12.91 14.26 -22.16
CA THR A 23 -12.19 14.80 -21.02
C THR A 23 -10.76 15.10 -21.46
N THR A 24 -10.51 16.36 -21.82
CA THR A 24 -9.20 16.78 -22.32
C THR A 24 -8.22 16.97 -21.18
N SER A 25 -6.92 16.83 -21.46
CA SER A 25 -5.85 17.19 -20.51
C SER A 25 -6.05 18.61 -19.96
N LYS A 26 -6.45 19.57 -20.80
CA LYS A 26 -6.72 20.95 -20.35
C LYS A 26 -7.91 21.06 -19.39
N SER A 27 -8.96 20.26 -19.57
CA SER A 27 -10.10 20.24 -18.65
C SER A 27 -9.67 19.69 -17.29
N LEU A 28 -8.99 18.55 -17.27
CA LEU A 28 -8.53 17.88 -16.04
C LEU A 28 -7.55 18.76 -15.25
N MET A 29 -6.66 19.48 -15.94
CA MET A 29 -5.79 20.48 -15.32
C MET A 29 -6.60 21.58 -14.61
N LYS A 30 -7.66 22.09 -15.25
CA LYS A 30 -8.52 23.11 -14.63
C LYS A 30 -9.27 22.58 -13.42
N ASP A 31 -9.68 21.33 -13.45
CA ASP A 31 -10.29 20.68 -12.29
C ASP A 31 -9.27 20.57 -11.14
N GLY A 32 -8.02 20.21 -11.46
CA GLY A 32 -6.89 20.28 -10.52
C GLY A 32 -6.76 21.64 -9.83
N PHE A 33 -6.78 22.74 -10.60
CA PHE A 33 -6.72 24.09 -10.03
C PHE A 33 -7.89 24.39 -9.09
N LYS A 34 -9.12 23.99 -9.46
CA LYS A 34 -10.29 24.19 -8.59
C LYS A 34 -10.17 23.42 -7.28
N TYR A 35 -9.65 22.20 -7.34
CA TYR A 35 -9.41 21.40 -6.14
C TYR A 35 -8.34 22.05 -5.24
N GLU A 36 -7.25 22.56 -5.82
CA GLU A 36 -6.24 23.33 -5.05
C GLU A 36 -6.83 24.59 -4.40
N GLU A 37 -7.62 25.38 -5.15
CA GLU A 37 -8.31 26.57 -4.61
C GLU A 37 -9.26 26.24 -3.46
N ALA A 38 -9.84 25.03 -3.46
CA ALA A 38 -10.68 24.51 -2.40
C ALA A 38 -9.90 23.82 -1.26
N GLY A 39 -8.57 23.74 -1.35
CA GLY A 39 -7.71 23.02 -0.38
C GLY A 39 -7.78 21.49 -0.47
N MET A 40 -8.38 20.95 -1.52
CA MET A 40 -8.55 19.51 -1.76
C MET A 40 -7.35 18.92 -2.51
N TYR A 41 -6.17 18.94 -1.88
CA TYR A 41 -4.91 18.62 -2.56
C TYR A 41 -4.83 17.18 -3.11
N GLU A 42 -5.43 16.19 -2.43
CA GLU A 42 -5.48 14.82 -2.96
C GLU A 42 -6.27 14.72 -4.27
N ASP A 43 -7.41 15.40 -4.36
CA ASP A 43 -8.23 15.40 -5.57
C ASP A 43 -7.57 16.23 -6.68
N ALA A 44 -6.83 17.28 -6.33
CA ALA A 44 -5.97 17.99 -7.26
C ALA A 44 -4.89 17.07 -7.85
N VAL A 45 -4.19 16.30 -7.01
CA VAL A 45 -3.17 15.31 -7.44
C VAL A 45 -3.79 14.30 -8.41
N LYS A 46 -4.97 13.74 -8.09
CA LYS A 46 -5.70 12.82 -8.98
C LYS A 46 -6.00 13.47 -10.34
N ALA A 47 -6.51 14.70 -10.33
CA ALA A 47 -6.85 15.44 -11.54
C ALA A 47 -5.61 15.75 -12.42
N TYR A 48 -4.49 16.18 -11.81
CA TYR A 48 -3.26 16.44 -12.53
C TYR A 48 -2.62 15.17 -13.10
N LYS A 49 -2.60 14.06 -12.34
CA LYS A 49 -2.15 12.75 -12.85
C LYS A 49 -3.00 12.30 -14.03
N ALA A 50 -4.32 12.47 -13.95
CA ALA A 50 -5.22 12.16 -15.07
C ALA A 50 -4.94 13.05 -16.29
N SER A 51 -4.66 14.35 -16.09
CA SER A 51 -4.25 15.25 -17.16
C SER A 51 -2.95 14.81 -17.84
N LEU A 52 -1.93 14.46 -17.04
CA LEU A 52 -0.61 14.03 -17.53
C LEU A 52 -0.66 12.66 -18.20
N ALA A 53 -1.52 11.75 -17.74
CA ALA A 53 -1.79 10.48 -18.42
C ALA A 53 -2.34 10.68 -19.85
N ARG A 54 -3.08 11.78 -20.09
CA ARG A 54 -3.56 12.16 -21.43
C ARG A 54 -2.52 12.92 -22.23
N LYS A 55 -1.79 13.84 -21.60
CA LYS A 55 -0.73 14.63 -22.24
C LYS A 55 0.39 14.89 -21.25
N MET A 56 1.40 14.04 -21.28
CA MET A 56 2.58 14.11 -20.41
C MET A 56 3.38 15.42 -20.56
N THR A 57 3.23 16.11 -21.70
CA THR A 57 3.86 17.41 -21.99
C THR A 57 3.07 18.62 -21.45
N ASN A 58 1.98 18.42 -20.70
CA ASN A 58 1.26 19.50 -20.05
C ASN A 58 2.08 20.03 -18.85
N VAL A 59 2.79 21.14 -19.06
CA VAL A 59 3.74 21.71 -18.08
C VAL A 59 3.01 22.26 -16.86
N GLU A 60 1.83 22.84 -17.06
CA GLU A 60 0.98 23.38 -16.00
C GLU A 60 0.49 22.28 -15.07
N SER A 61 0.05 21.14 -15.63
CA SER A 61 -0.36 19.97 -14.81
C SER A 61 0.82 19.36 -14.07
N ARG A 62 2.02 19.36 -14.67
CA ARG A 62 3.24 18.91 -13.98
C ARG A 62 3.60 19.83 -12.81
N THR A 63 3.42 21.13 -12.99
CA THR A 63 3.68 22.13 -11.95
C THR A 63 2.64 22.03 -10.82
N GLY A 64 1.36 21.92 -11.16
CA GLY A 64 0.29 21.67 -10.20
C GLY A 64 0.50 20.36 -9.43
N LEU A 65 0.84 19.26 -10.13
CA LEU A 65 1.16 17.99 -9.48
C LEU A 65 2.33 18.11 -8.51
N ARG A 66 3.36 18.90 -8.83
CA ARG A 66 4.46 19.16 -7.89
C ARG A 66 3.97 19.88 -6.64
N ASN A 67 3.17 20.93 -6.79
CA ASN A 67 2.74 21.76 -5.68
C ASN A 67 1.75 21.02 -4.78
N ALA A 68 0.64 20.51 -5.33
CA ALA A 68 -0.32 19.71 -4.58
C ALA A 68 0.28 18.39 -4.07
N GLY A 69 1.14 17.75 -4.88
CA GLY A 69 1.84 16.54 -4.47
C GLY A 69 2.76 16.77 -3.28
N GLN A 70 3.51 17.87 -3.25
CA GLN A 70 4.32 18.19 -2.08
C GLN A 70 3.43 18.42 -0.84
N ARG A 71 2.28 19.09 -0.97
CA ARG A 71 1.35 19.26 0.15
C ARG A 71 0.82 17.93 0.70
N VAL A 72 0.37 17.04 -0.18
CA VAL A 72 -0.09 15.70 0.23
C VAL A 72 1.04 14.91 0.89
N LEU A 73 2.27 15.01 0.36
CA LEU A 73 3.43 14.35 0.95
C LEU A 73 3.75 14.92 2.34
N ASP A 74 3.73 16.25 2.50
CA ASP A 74 3.94 16.91 3.79
C ASP A 74 2.91 16.43 4.82
N ASP A 75 1.62 16.32 4.45
CA ASP A 75 0.55 15.79 5.32
C ASP A 75 0.81 14.32 5.73
N MET A 76 1.31 13.48 4.81
CA MET A 76 1.70 12.09 5.12
C MET A 76 2.89 12.04 6.09
N LEU A 77 3.87 12.92 5.90
CA LEU A 77 5.04 13.03 6.77
C LEU A 77 4.68 13.56 8.16
N ASP A 78 3.66 14.42 8.27
CA ASP A 78 3.12 14.86 9.56
C ASP A 78 2.47 13.70 10.33
N GLU A 79 1.76 12.78 9.65
CA GLU A 79 1.20 11.59 10.30
C GLU A 79 2.30 10.63 10.76
N PHE A 80 3.35 10.43 9.95
CA PHE A 80 4.54 9.70 10.37
C PHE A 80 5.14 10.29 11.65
N ASN A 81 5.39 11.61 11.66
CA ASN A 81 5.99 12.29 12.80
C ASN A 81 5.10 12.21 14.05
N ARG A 82 3.78 12.36 13.87
CA ARG A 82 2.81 12.20 14.95
C ARG A 82 2.88 10.80 15.56
N SER A 83 2.88 9.76 14.73
CA SER A 83 2.96 8.38 15.19
C SER A 83 4.30 8.09 15.89
N SER A 84 5.40 8.63 15.37
CA SER A 84 6.73 8.58 15.99
C SER A 84 6.73 9.20 17.40
N ILE A 85 6.21 10.43 17.54
CA ILE A 85 6.15 11.13 18.84
C ILE A 85 5.25 10.39 19.85
N LEU A 86 4.19 9.74 19.39
CA LEU A 86 3.29 8.95 20.24
C LEU A 86 3.83 7.56 20.60
N GLY A 87 5.03 7.19 20.13
CA GLY A 87 5.63 5.87 20.37
C GLY A 87 4.93 4.73 19.63
N ARG A 88 4.14 5.04 18.59
CA ARG A 88 3.42 4.07 17.77
C ARG A 88 4.30 3.63 16.62
N MET A 89 5.26 2.75 16.93
CA MET A 89 6.34 2.38 16.01
C MET A 89 5.84 1.76 14.72
N LYS A 90 4.95 0.77 14.80
CA LYS A 90 4.32 0.12 13.63
C LYS A 90 3.67 1.16 12.71
N GLU A 91 2.82 2.00 13.28
CA GLU A 91 2.09 3.02 12.53
C GLU A 91 3.02 4.06 11.91
N ALA A 92 4.10 4.44 12.59
CA ALA A 92 5.12 5.32 12.03
C ALA A 92 5.82 4.65 10.84
N VAL A 93 6.40 3.46 11.01
CA VAL A 93 7.12 2.74 9.93
C VAL A 93 6.25 2.62 8.68
N TYR A 94 5.01 2.13 8.81
CA TYR A 94 4.12 2.00 7.66
C TYR A 94 3.67 3.34 7.06
N SER A 95 3.44 4.37 7.88
CA SER A 95 3.09 5.70 7.37
C SER A 95 4.22 6.30 6.51
N PHE A 96 5.48 6.09 6.89
CA PHE A 96 6.61 6.55 6.10
C PHE A 96 6.74 5.81 4.76
N GLN A 97 6.58 4.48 4.77
CA GLN A 97 6.58 3.69 3.53
C GLN A 97 5.49 4.15 2.55
N ILE A 98 4.30 4.50 3.06
CA ILE A 98 3.23 5.09 2.25
C ILE A 98 3.67 6.42 1.62
N ALA A 99 4.32 7.30 2.39
CA ALA A 99 4.84 8.58 1.90
C ALA A 99 5.91 8.38 0.80
N GLU A 100 6.83 7.43 0.99
CA GLU A 100 7.82 7.07 -0.02
C GLU A 100 7.20 6.50 -1.29
N ASP A 101 6.20 5.63 -1.16
CA ASP A 101 5.50 5.05 -2.29
C ASP A 101 4.70 6.09 -3.07
N PHE A 102 4.09 7.05 -2.37
CA PHE A 102 3.46 8.20 -3.01
C PHE A 102 4.47 9.05 -3.80
N LYS A 103 5.64 9.35 -3.22
CA LYS A 103 6.74 10.01 -3.93
C LYS A 103 7.18 9.23 -5.18
N LYS A 104 7.37 7.90 -5.07
CA LYS A 104 7.71 7.02 -6.21
C LYS A 104 6.60 7.03 -7.27
N GLU A 105 5.34 7.08 -6.86
CA GLU A 105 4.19 7.15 -7.76
C GLU A 105 4.18 8.45 -8.57
N VAL A 106 4.31 9.59 -7.89
CA VAL A 106 4.33 10.92 -8.53
C VAL A 106 5.54 11.08 -9.46
N LYS A 107 6.68 10.45 -9.13
CA LYS A 107 7.87 10.41 -9.99
C LYS A 107 7.63 9.83 -11.38
N LYS A 108 6.67 8.90 -11.54
CA LYS A 108 6.25 8.35 -12.84
C LYS A 108 5.75 9.42 -13.81
N TYR A 109 5.30 10.57 -13.29
CA TYR A 109 4.81 11.72 -14.05
C TYR A 109 5.88 12.81 -14.29
N GLY A 110 7.16 12.51 -14.00
CA GLY A 110 8.27 13.45 -14.17
C GLY A 110 8.29 14.57 -13.13
N VAL A 111 7.71 14.32 -11.96
CA VAL A 111 7.70 15.23 -10.81
C VAL A 111 8.48 14.57 -9.68
N ASP A 112 9.53 15.23 -9.22
CA ASP A 112 10.22 14.83 -8.00
C ASP A 112 9.63 15.60 -6.81
N LEU A 113 9.37 14.88 -5.73
CA LEU A 113 8.92 15.43 -4.46
C LEU A 113 10.04 15.30 -3.43
N ASP A 114 10.12 16.24 -2.51
CA ASP A 114 11.19 16.28 -1.52
C ASP A 114 10.74 15.64 -0.20
N ILE A 115 11.61 14.81 0.38
CA ILE A 115 11.46 14.30 1.74
C ILE A 115 12.74 14.75 2.47
N PRO A 116 12.65 15.64 3.46
CA PRO A 116 13.84 16.09 4.20
C PRO A 116 14.58 14.94 4.90
N ASP A 117 15.91 14.99 4.91
CA ASP A 117 16.79 13.90 5.40
C ASP A 117 16.47 13.42 6.82
N HIS A 118 16.02 14.31 7.71
CA HIS A 118 15.71 13.94 9.10
C HIS A 118 14.57 12.92 9.21
N TYR A 119 13.65 12.88 8.24
CA TYR A 119 12.60 11.85 8.23
C TYR A 119 13.17 10.45 8.01
N PHE A 120 14.14 10.30 7.09
CA PHE A 120 14.81 9.03 6.84
C PHE A 120 15.58 8.56 8.08
N MET A 121 16.28 9.48 8.76
CA MET A 121 17.01 9.15 9.99
C MET A 121 16.07 8.59 11.07
N THR A 122 14.95 9.26 11.31
CA THR A 122 13.93 8.83 12.27
C THR A 122 13.29 7.51 11.83
N TYR A 123 12.97 7.35 10.55
CA TYR A 123 12.40 6.11 10.01
C TYR A 123 13.34 4.92 10.23
N THR A 124 14.60 5.01 9.83
CA THR A 124 15.58 3.93 10.00
C THR A 124 15.75 3.54 11.46
N GLN A 125 15.72 4.50 12.38
CA GLN A 125 15.77 4.19 13.81
C GLN A 125 14.52 3.43 14.28
N LEU A 126 13.32 3.90 13.91
CA LEU A 126 12.07 3.26 14.30
C LEU A 126 11.90 1.88 13.67
N GLU A 127 12.28 1.72 12.40
CA GLU A 127 12.25 0.45 11.68
C GLU A 127 13.14 -0.60 12.35
N ASN A 128 14.39 -0.25 12.67
CA ASN A 128 15.30 -1.15 13.38
C ASN A 128 14.73 -1.59 14.74
N ASN A 129 14.24 -0.64 15.54
CA ASN A 129 13.64 -0.97 16.82
C ASN A 129 12.39 -1.85 16.65
N TYR A 130 11.58 -1.59 15.62
CA TYR A 130 10.36 -2.36 15.39
C TYR A 130 10.65 -3.78 14.91
N LEU A 131 11.68 -3.95 14.08
CA LEU A 131 12.19 -5.27 13.68
C LEU A 131 12.75 -6.05 14.88
N ASP A 132 13.44 -5.38 15.81
CA ASP A 132 13.88 -5.98 17.08
C ASP A 132 12.69 -6.44 17.93
N ASP A 133 11.68 -5.59 18.14
CA ASP A 133 10.49 -5.93 18.92
C ASP A 133 9.74 -7.13 18.30
N LEU A 134 9.47 -7.09 16.99
CA LEU A 134 8.83 -8.19 16.27
C LEU A 134 9.61 -9.50 16.40
N TYR A 135 10.94 -9.42 16.36
CA TYR A 135 11.81 -10.58 16.44
C TYR A 135 11.77 -11.21 17.84
N GLU A 136 11.86 -10.40 18.89
CA GLU A 136 11.75 -10.86 20.27
C GLU A 136 10.37 -11.44 20.57
N GLU A 137 9.29 -10.80 20.10
CA GLU A 137 7.93 -11.33 20.20
C GLU A 137 7.78 -12.67 19.47
N GLY A 138 8.31 -12.78 18.25
CA GLY A 138 8.27 -14.00 17.46
C GLY A 138 8.98 -15.16 18.15
N LEU A 139 10.13 -14.91 18.78
CA LEU A 139 10.85 -15.90 19.58
C LEU A 139 10.05 -16.31 20.84
N ALA A 140 9.46 -15.35 21.55
CA ALA A 140 8.62 -15.66 22.71
C ALA A 140 7.44 -16.55 22.33
N TYR A 141 6.76 -16.27 21.20
CA TYR A 141 5.68 -17.13 20.70
C TYR A 141 6.17 -18.52 20.28
N LEU A 142 7.38 -18.65 19.72
CA LEU A 142 7.97 -19.97 19.45
C LEU A 142 8.21 -20.77 20.74
N ASP A 143 8.73 -20.12 21.78
CA ASP A 143 8.99 -20.74 23.09
C ASP A 143 7.68 -21.18 23.77
N GLU A 144 6.60 -20.42 23.57
CA GLU A 144 5.24 -20.76 24.00
C GLU A 144 4.54 -21.80 23.12
N GLU A 145 5.18 -22.24 22.04
CA GLU A 145 4.64 -23.11 20.99
C GLU A 145 3.39 -22.52 20.27
N ASP A 146 3.18 -21.20 20.34
CA ASP A 146 2.19 -20.47 19.54
C ASP A 146 2.78 -20.15 18.15
N PHE A 147 2.85 -21.20 17.33
CA PHE A 147 3.45 -21.15 16.00
C PHE A 147 2.72 -20.18 15.04
N ASP A 148 1.42 -19.93 15.24
CA ASP A 148 0.65 -19.03 14.38
C ASP A 148 1.00 -17.56 14.66
N GLN A 149 1.12 -17.17 15.94
CA GLN A 149 1.57 -15.82 16.29
C GLN A 149 3.05 -15.60 15.95
N ALA A 150 3.91 -16.58 16.22
CA ALA A 150 5.33 -16.53 15.84
C ALA A 150 5.49 -16.28 14.33
N ARG A 151 4.80 -17.08 13.51
CA ARG A 151 4.79 -16.90 12.06
C ARG A 151 4.31 -15.51 11.67
N THR A 152 3.24 -15.00 12.28
CA THR A 152 2.71 -13.66 11.96
C THR A 152 3.77 -12.57 12.15
N ARG A 153 4.57 -12.66 13.23
CA ARG A 153 5.67 -11.71 13.49
C ARG A 153 6.81 -11.85 12.48
N PHE A 154 7.22 -13.08 12.16
CA PHE A 154 8.27 -13.31 11.17
C PHE A 154 7.86 -12.95 9.75
N ASP A 155 6.59 -13.18 9.37
CA ASP A 155 6.02 -12.73 8.09
C ASP A 155 6.08 -11.20 7.98
N GLU A 156 5.81 -10.49 9.09
CA GLU A 156 5.88 -9.03 9.14
C GLU A 156 7.32 -8.50 9.01
N ILE A 157 8.27 -9.10 9.73
CA ILE A 157 9.70 -8.82 9.57
C ILE A 157 10.12 -9.00 8.11
N MET A 158 9.77 -10.14 7.50
CA MET A 158 10.13 -10.41 6.11
C MET A 158 9.51 -9.45 5.10
N GLY A 159 8.39 -8.82 5.44
CA GLY A 159 7.78 -7.77 4.63
C GLY A 159 8.55 -6.44 4.70
N LEU A 160 9.26 -6.19 5.79
CA LEU A 160 10.07 -4.98 6.02
C LEU A 160 11.52 -5.20 5.57
N ASP A 161 12.17 -6.24 6.08
CA ASP A 161 13.52 -6.68 5.73
C ASP A 161 13.59 -8.21 5.71
N ALA A 162 13.62 -8.78 4.51
CA ALA A 162 13.70 -10.22 4.30
C ALA A 162 15.02 -10.82 4.81
N ASP A 163 16.11 -10.05 4.81
CA ASP A 163 17.43 -10.50 5.24
C ASP A 163 17.68 -10.26 6.74
N TYR A 164 16.63 -9.91 7.49
CA TYR A 164 16.75 -9.58 8.91
C TYR A 164 17.13 -10.80 9.75
N LYS A 165 18.38 -10.82 10.23
CA LYS A 165 18.95 -11.89 11.07
C LYS A 165 18.72 -13.27 10.44
N ASP A 166 18.11 -14.20 11.16
CA ASP A 166 17.75 -15.56 10.76
C ASP A 166 16.23 -15.73 10.62
N VAL A 167 15.47 -14.66 10.36
CA VAL A 167 14.00 -14.69 10.28
C VAL A 167 13.46 -15.76 9.33
N HIS A 168 14.14 -16.00 8.20
CA HIS A 168 13.77 -17.07 7.27
C HIS A 168 13.79 -18.46 7.91
N ILE A 169 14.76 -18.73 8.78
CA ILE A 169 14.88 -20.01 9.49
C ILE A 169 13.77 -20.10 10.54
N LEU A 170 13.55 -19.04 11.31
CA LEU A 170 12.54 -18.99 12.36
C LEU A 170 11.10 -19.11 11.81
N GLN A 171 10.80 -18.45 10.70
CA GLN A 171 9.53 -18.58 9.98
C GLN A 171 9.31 -20.02 9.50
N ASN A 172 10.34 -20.64 8.90
CA ASN A 172 10.25 -22.03 8.47
C ASN A 172 10.00 -22.97 9.66
N THR A 173 10.66 -22.74 10.80
CA THR A 173 10.39 -23.48 12.04
C THR A 173 8.92 -23.33 12.45
N ALA A 174 8.40 -22.10 12.50
CA ALA A 174 7.01 -21.83 12.84
C ALA A 174 6.01 -22.52 11.89
N ILE A 175 6.33 -22.65 10.61
CA ILE A 175 5.46 -23.30 9.61
C ILE A 175 5.54 -24.83 9.68
N LEU A 176 6.74 -25.39 9.86
CA LEU A 176 7.01 -26.81 9.66
C LEU A 176 6.84 -27.63 10.95
N GLU A 177 7.20 -27.10 12.11
CA GLU A 177 7.09 -27.79 13.40
C GLU A 177 5.65 -28.26 13.71
N PRO A 178 4.59 -27.44 13.61
CA PRO A 178 3.23 -27.91 13.88
C PRO A 178 2.76 -28.96 12.87
N LYS A 179 3.19 -28.89 11.60
CA LYS A 179 2.91 -29.92 10.59
C LYS A 179 3.56 -31.24 10.95
N TYR A 180 4.84 -31.20 11.35
CA TYR A 180 5.59 -32.38 11.74
C TYR A 180 4.96 -33.06 12.96
N ARG A 181 4.63 -32.30 14.00
CA ARG A 181 3.96 -32.82 15.21
C ARG A 181 2.59 -33.43 14.90
N ARG A 182 1.78 -32.79 14.03
CA ARG A 182 0.51 -33.39 13.57
C ARG A 182 0.72 -34.69 12.80
N ALA A 183 1.74 -34.75 11.93
CA ALA A 183 2.06 -35.97 11.21
C ALA A 183 2.42 -37.11 12.17
N GLN A 184 3.21 -36.83 13.21
CA GLN A 184 3.55 -37.80 14.25
C GLN A 184 2.32 -38.27 15.04
N ASN A 185 1.43 -37.36 15.43
CA ASN A 185 0.19 -37.74 16.11
C ASN A 185 -0.68 -38.68 15.24
N PHE A 186 -0.75 -38.45 13.93
CA PHE A 186 -1.44 -39.37 13.02
C PHE A 186 -0.74 -40.73 12.88
N MET A 187 0.60 -40.76 12.89
CA MET A 187 1.37 -42.01 12.89
C MET A 187 1.05 -42.85 14.14
N ASP A 188 1.08 -42.22 15.31
CA ASP A 188 0.83 -42.87 16.59
C ASP A 188 -0.62 -43.37 16.71
N ALA A 189 -1.56 -42.66 16.08
CA ALA A 189 -2.97 -43.06 15.97
C ALA A 189 -3.24 -44.14 14.90
N GLY A 190 -2.22 -44.58 14.15
CA GLY A 190 -2.37 -45.53 13.03
C GLY A 190 -3.05 -44.95 11.78
N GLN A 191 -3.19 -43.63 11.69
CA GLN A 191 -3.79 -42.90 10.58
C GLN A 191 -2.76 -42.58 9.48
N TYR A 192 -2.15 -43.63 8.90
CA TYR A 192 -0.99 -43.48 8.01
C TYR A 192 -1.23 -42.61 6.77
N ARG A 193 -2.45 -42.61 6.21
CA ARG A 193 -2.78 -41.79 5.05
C ARG A 193 -2.75 -40.30 5.37
N ASP A 194 -3.22 -39.93 6.57
CA ASP A 194 -3.27 -38.54 7.02
C ASP A 194 -1.87 -38.08 7.43
N ALA A 195 -1.11 -38.93 8.14
CA ALA A 195 0.31 -38.70 8.42
C ALA A 195 1.13 -38.45 7.14
N TYR A 196 0.98 -39.32 6.14
CA TYR A 196 1.66 -39.17 4.85
C TYR A 196 1.34 -37.84 4.16
N ARG A 197 0.08 -37.36 4.27
CA ARG A 197 -0.32 -36.06 3.71
C ARG A 197 0.38 -34.90 4.42
N GLU A 198 0.45 -34.90 5.75
CA GLU A 198 1.14 -33.86 6.49
C GLU A 198 2.64 -33.86 6.17
N TYR A 199 3.31 -35.02 6.11
CA TYR A 199 4.72 -35.11 5.71
C TYR A 199 4.97 -34.60 4.29
N LEU A 200 4.10 -34.93 3.34
CA LEU A 200 4.21 -34.38 1.97
C LEU A 200 4.11 -32.86 1.93
N SER A 201 3.39 -32.24 2.88
CA SER A 201 3.26 -30.77 2.98
C SER A 201 4.47 -30.05 3.59
N ILE A 202 5.47 -30.83 4.05
CA ILE A 202 6.76 -30.35 4.58
C ILE A 202 7.83 -30.39 3.49
N ILE A 203 7.77 -31.40 2.61
CA ILE A 203 8.79 -31.67 1.58
C ILE A 203 8.52 -30.90 0.28
N ASN A 204 7.26 -30.59 -0.02
CA ASN A 204 6.84 -29.81 -1.20
C ASN A 204 6.46 -28.39 -0.80
#